data_AF-A0A423GIJ0-F1
#
_entry.id   AF-A0A423GIJ0-F1
#
_cell.length_a   1.000
_cell.length_b   1.000
_cell.length_c   1.000
_cell.angle_alpha   90.00
_cell.angle_beta   90.00
_cell.angle_gamma   90.00
#
_symmetry.space_group_name_H-M   'P 1'
#
loop_
_entity.id
_entity.type
_entity.pdbx_description
1 polymer ?
#
loop_
_entity_poly.entity_id
_entity_poly.type
_entity_poly.pdbx_seq_one_letter_code
_entity_poly.pdbx_strand_id
1 'polypeptide(L)'
;MNEIVDVEKGSVSFRLRKTVVAIVLARYKQSDKVLMSVPLIELESRRPEILSVLERYRNGPTKWQDFMSKKLPSALQKREFDRRLLGYVEMKKVLAEFVWSLQQHTRTDKKGARGGQGVGYRNMGCMARNSTDYQYCSRLGYL
;
A
#
# COMPACT_ATOMS: atom_id res chain seq x y z
N MET A 1 11.97 42.20 -18.45
CA MET A 1 11.60 42.56 -17.07
C MET A 1 11.49 41.26 -16.30
N ASN A 2 12.44 40.96 -15.43
CA ASN A 2 12.39 39.76 -14.60
C ASN A 2 11.59 40.10 -13.35
N GLU A 3 10.34 39.65 -13.27
CA GLU A 3 9.59 39.65 -12.01
C GLU A 3 10.35 38.77 -11.03
N ILE A 4 10.95 39.41 -10.02
CA ILE A 4 11.49 38.71 -8.86
C ILE A 4 10.26 38.18 -8.12
N VAL A 5 9.85 36.95 -8.45
CA VAL A 5 8.83 36.23 -7.69
C VAL A 5 9.39 36.06 -6.28
N ASP A 6 8.81 36.78 -5.32
CA ASP A 6 9.18 36.66 -3.90
C ASP A 6 8.89 35.22 -3.45
N VAL A 7 9.94 34.40 -3.43
CA VAL A 7 9.83 32.99 -3.08
C VAL A 7 9.59 32.89 -1.58
N GLU A 8 8.45 32.34 -1.18
CA GLU A 8 8.16 32.10 0.23
C GLU A 8 9.21 31.15 0.83
N LYS A 9 9.82 31.55 1.96
CA LYS A 9 10.79 30.73 2.68
C LYS A 9 10.08 29.56 3.37
N GLY A 10 10.38 28.34 2.93
CA GLY A 10 9.90 27.11 3.54
C GLY A 10 10.14 25.87 2.68
N SER A 11 9.90 24.70 3.26
CA SER A 11 10.03 23.41 2.58
C SER A 11 8.65 22.78 2.38
N VAL A 12 8.25 22.59 1.12
CA VAL A 12 7.01 21.86 0.81
C VAL A 12 7.21 20.36 1.01
N SER A 13 6.19 19.69 1.54
CA SER A 13 6.11 18.24 1.71
C SER A 13 4.70 17.74 1.37
N PHE A 14 4.60 16.47 0.99
CA PHE A 14 3.33 15.81 0.63
C PHE A 14 3.04 14.69 1.62
N ARG A 15 1.87 14.74 2.26
CA ARG A 15 1.43 13.72 3.22
C ARG A 15 0.24 12.96 2.66
N LEU A 16 0.44 11.65 2.47
CA LEU A 16 -0.58 10.76 1.94
C LEU A 16 -1.44 10.18 3.07
N ARG A 17 -2.72 10.55 3.13
CA ARG A 17 -3.74 9.91 3.98
C ARG A 17 -4.54 8.89 3.18
N LYS A 18 -5.53 8.24 3.80
CA LYS A 18 -6.32 7.15 3.16
C LYS A 18 -6.82 7.55 1.77
N THR A 19 -7.48 8.70 1.68
CA THR A 19 -8.13 9.18 0.45
C THR A 19 -7.71 10.59 0.02
N VAL A 20 -6.79 11.22 0.76
CA VAL A 20 -6.41 12.62 0.56
C VAL A 20 -4.89 12.78 0.57
N VAL A 21 -4.38 13.64 -0.30
CA VAL A 21 -3.00 14.16 -0.25
C VAL A 21 -3.05 15.56 0.36
N ALA A 22 -2.34 15.76 1.47
CA ALA A 22 -2.14 17.08 2.04
C ALA A 22 -0.79 17.66 1.59
N ILE A 23 -0.81 18.86 1.03
CA ILE A 23 0.37 19.64 0.69
C ILE A 23 0.67 20.54 1.89
N VAL A 24 1.83 20.33 2.51
CA VAL A 24 2.20 20.97 3.77
C VAL A 24 3.48 21.76 3.60
N LEU A 25 3.45 23.02 4.01
CA LEU A 25 4.60 23.88 4.12
C LEU A 25 5.20 23.78 5.52
N ALA A 26 6.40 23.23 5.60
CA ALA A 26 7.21 23.26 6.81
C ALA A 26 8.05 24.53 6.83
N ARG A 27 7.98 25.28 7.93
CA ARG A 27 8.72 26.53 8.14
C ARG A 27 9.62 26.39 9.37
N TYR A 28 10.83 26.95 9.30
CA TYR A 28 11.76 26.88 10.41
C TYR A 28 11.24 27.71 11.59
N LYS A 29 11.22 27.15 12.80
CA LYS A 29 10.71 27.79 14.04
C LYS A 29 9.24 28.23 13.99
N GLN A 30 8.44 27.69 13.06
CA GLN A 30 7.01 27.94 12.96
C GLN A 30 6.26 26.61 12.80
N SER A 31 4.95 26.62 13.08
CA SER A 31 4.11 25.47 12.86
C SER A 31 3.95 25.16 11.37
N ASP A 32 3.82 23.88 11.06
CA ASP A 32 3.49 23.41 9.72
C ASP A 32 2.16 24.00 9.26
N LYS A 33 2.14 24.58 8.06
CA LYS A 33 0.93 25.11 7.43
C LYS A 33 0.45 24.17 6.34
N VAL A 34 -0.81 23.74 6.39
CA VAL A 34 -1.43 23.02 5.27
C VAL A 34 -1.77 24.04 4.19
N LEU A 35 -1.16 23.90 3.02
CA LEU A 35 -1.41 24.77 1.86
C LEU A 35 -2.68 24.34 1.12
N MET A 36 -2.84 23.03 0.95
CA MET A 36 -3.94 22.45 0.18
C MET A 36 -4.17 21.01 0.63
N SER A 37 -5.41 20.54 0.54
CA SER A 37 -5.75 19.13 0.69
C SER A 37 -6.57 18.71 -0.53
N VAL A 38 -6.12 17.66 -1.21
CA VAL A 38 -6.70 17.22 -2.48
C VAL A 38 -7.07 15.74 -2.36
N PRO A 39 -8.32 15.34 -2.68
CA PRO A 39 -8.69 13.94 -2.80
C PRO A 39 -7.81 13.21 -3.81
N LEU A 40 -7.39 11.97 -3.53
CA LEU A 40 -6.54 11.18 -4.43
C LEU A 40 -7.17 11.02 -5.82
N ILE A 41 -8.50 10.90 -5.88
CA ILE A 41 -9.26 10.70 -7.11
C ILE A 41 -9.19 11.95 -8.01
N GLU A 42 -9.08 13.13 -7.41
CA GLU A 42 -9.06 14.42 -8.11
C GLU A 42 -7.63 14.93 -8.36
N LEU A 43 -6.62 14.18 -7.93
CA LEU A 43 -5.24 14.65 -7.86
C LEU A 43 -4.67 15.09 -9.22
N GLU A 44 -4.99 14.36 -10.28
CA GLU A 44 -4.61 14.72 -11.65
C GLU A 44 -5.45 15.87 -12.20
N SER A 45 -6.77 15.88 -11.93
CA SER A 45 -7.67 16.94 -12.40
C SER A 45 -7.34 18.31 -11.81
N ARG A 46 -6.84 18.34 -10.57
CA ARG A 46 -6.44 19.57 -9.85
C ARG A 46 -4.95 19.90 -10.00
N ARG A 47 -4.22 19.17 -10.86
CA ARG A 47 -2.81 19.43 -11.16
C ARG A 47 -2.48 20.90 -11.48
N PRO A 48 -3.21 21.63 -12.35
CA PRO A 48 -2.87 23.02 -12.66
C PRO A 48 -2.98 23.92 -11.42
N GLU A 49 -4.01 23.72 -10.60
CA GLU A 49 -4.21 24.45 -9.34
C GLU A 49 -3.08 24.15 -8.35
N ILE A 50 -2.71 22.88 -8.20
CA ILE A 50 -1.61 22.45 -7.34
C ILE A 50 -0.29 23.09 -7.79
N LEU A 51 0.03 23.04 -9.08
CA LEU A 51 1.26 23.61 -9.61
C LEU A 51 1.32 25.13 -9.39
N SER A 52 0.21 25.85 -9.59
CA SER A 52 0.16 27.29 -9.34
C SER A 52 0.49 27.68 -7.88
N VAL A 53 0.09 26.83 -6.91
CA VAL A 53 0.45 27.01 -5.50
C VAL A 53 1.92 26.68 -5.26
N LEU A 54 2.43 25.64 -5.92
CA LEU A 54 3.79 25.15 -5.74
C LEU A 54 4.86 26.03 -6.39
N GLU A 55 4.53 26.74 -7.46
CA GLU A 55 5.42 27.70 -8.15
C GLU A 55 5.91 28.82 -7.23
N ARG A 56 5.16 29.15 -6.18
CA ARG A 56 5.56 30.11 -5.14
C ARG A 56 6.75 29.64 -4.30
N TYR A 57 7.17 28.38 -4.44
CA TYR A 57 8.22 27.75 -3.67
C TYR A 57 9.32 27.20 -4.58
N ARG A 58 10.59 27.51 -4.25
CA ARG A 58 11.78 27.22 -5.09
C ARG A 58 11.83 25.82 -5.70
N ASN A 59 11.46 24.80 -4.93
CA ASN A 59 11.53 23.39 -5.34
C ASN A 59 10.14 22.73 -5.41
N GLY A 60 9.06 23.51 -5.42
CA GLY A 60 7.70 22.99 -5.39
C GLY A 60 7.39 22.05 -6.56
N PRO A 61 7.57 22.50 -7.82
CA PRO A 61 7.29 21.69 -9.01
C PRO A 61 8.13 20.41 -9.09
N THR A 62 9.43 20.49 -8.80
CA THR A 62 10.32 19.32 -8.78
C THR A 62 9.89 18.30 -7.74
N LYS A 63 9.57 18.75 -6.51
CA LYS A 63 9.08 17.86 -5.45
C LYS A 63 7.75 17.22 -5.78
N TRP A 64 6.87 17.92 -6.50
CA TRP A 64 5.63 17.34 -7.02
C TRP A 64 5.91 16.23 -8.02
N GLN A 65 6.80 16.46 -8.98
CA GLN A 65 7.17 15.44 -9.96
C GLN A 65 7.78 14.20 -9.30
N ASP A 66 8.68 14.37 -8.33
CA ASP A 66 9.23 13.27 -7.53
C ASP A 66 8.16 12.54 -6.71
N PHE A 67 7.20 13.29 -6.15
CA PHE A 67 6.08 12.70 -5.42
C PHE A 67 5.22 11.83 -6.34
N MET A 68 4.82 12.35 -7.50
CA MET A 68 3.95 11.65 -8.45
C MET A 68 4.63 10.44 -9.10
N SER A 69 5.90 10.55 -9.45
CA SER A 69 6.63 9.48 -10.15
C SER A 69 7.11 8.36 -9.23
N LYS A 70 7.49 8.67 -7.98
CA LYS A 70 8.14 7.69 -7.09
C LYS A 70 7.33 7.42 -5.82
N LYS A 71 7.03 8.47 -5.06
CA LYS A 71 6.51 8.31 -3.68
C LYS A 71 5.05 7.84 -3.66
N LEU A 72 4.20 8.42 -4.51
CA LEU A 72 2.78 8.08 -4.58
C LEU A 72 2.58 6.62 -5.04
N PRO A 73 3.18 6.15 -6.16
CA PRO A 73 3.05 4.75 -6.57
C PRO A 73 3.56 3.78 -5.51
N SER A 74 4.74 4.03 -4.94
CA SER A 74 5.31 3.17 -3.88
C SER A 74 4.39 3.09 -2.65
N ALA A 75 3.81 4.22 -2.22
CA ALA A 75 2.89 4.24 -1.09
C ALA A 75 1.56 3.52 -1.38
N LEU A 76 1.05 3.61 -2.62
CA LEU A 76 -0.15 2.89 -3.04
C LEU A 76 0.09 1.38 -3.12
N GLN A 77 1.22 0.94 -3.69
CA GLN A 77 1.61 -0.47 -3.72
C GLN A 77 1.75 -1.04 -2.31
N LYS A 78 2.42 -0.31 -1.41
CA LYS A 78 2.54 -0.72 -0.01
C LYS A 78 1.16 -0.88 0.64
N ARG A 79 0.23 0.05 0.42
CA ARG A 79 -1.13 -0.06 0.96
C ARG A 79 -1.89 -1.25 0.39
N GLU A 80 -1.73 -1.53 -0.89
CA GLU A 80 -2.37 -2.68 -1.50
C GLU A 80 -1.81 -3.97 -0.91
N PHE A 81 -0.50 -4.07 -0.74
CA PHE A 81 0.15 -5.18 -0.06
C PHE A 81 -0.35 -5.34 1.37
N ASP A 82 -0.36 -4.26 2.15
CA ASP A 82 -0.85 -4.26 3.54
C ASP A 82 -2.35 -4.66 3.61
N ARG A 83 -3.15 -4.32 2.59
CA ARG A 83 -4.55 -4.75 2.48
C ARG A 83 -4.70 -6.23 2.15
N ARG A 84 -3.71 -6.83 1.47
CA ARG A 84 -3.69 -8.27 1.16
C ARG A 84 -3.23 -9.11 2.36
N LEU A 85 -2.48 -8.52 3.29
CA LEU A 85 -2.11 -9.19 4.53
C LEU A 85 -3.38 -9.50 5.34
N LEU A 86 -3.55 -10.77 5.67
CA LEU A 86 -4.64 -11.22 6.53
C LEU A 86 -4.52 -10.51 7.89
N GLY A 87 -5.64 -10.01 8.41
CA GLY A 87 -5.69 -9.55 9.78
C GLY A 87 -5.46 -10.71 10.74
N TYR A 88 -5.04 -10.41 11.99
CA TYR A 88 -4.81 -11.42 13.02
C TYR A 88 -6.01 -12.37 13.23
N VAL A 89 -7.23 -11.84 13.18
CA VAL A 89 -8.47 -12.62 13.31
C VAL A 89 -8.64 -13.60 12.15
N GLU A 90 -8.30 -13.19 10.94
CA GLU A 90 -8.39 -14.02 9.74
C GLU A 90 -7.29 -15.10 9.75
N MET A 91 -6.06 -14.73 10.12
CA MET A 91 -4.97 -15.69 10.35
C MET A 91 -5.33 -16.74 11.39
N LYS A 92 -5.96 -16.34 12.51
CA LYS A 92 -6.39 -17.28 13.56
C LYS A 92 -7.42 -18.29 13.06
N LYS A 93 -8.36 -17.86 12.20
CA LYS A 93 -9.33 -18.77 11.56
C LYS A 93 -8.63 -19.77 10.63
N VAL A 94 -7.73 -19.28 9.77
CA VAL A 94 -6.94 -20.13 8.87
C VAL A 94 -6.12 -21.17 9.64
N LEU A 95 -5.45 -20.76 10.72
CA LEU A 95 -4.69 -21.68 11.56
C LEU A 95 -5.58 -22.71 12.26
N ALA A 96 -6.78 -22.32 12.72
CA ALA A 96 -7.73 -23.24 13.33
C ALA A 96 -8.22 -24.31 12.33
N GLU A 97 -8.50 -23.91 11.08
CA GLU A 97 -8.84 -24.85 10.01
C GLU A 97 -7.69 -25.80 9.68
N PHE A 98 -6.45 -25.30 9.67
CA PHE A 98 -5.26 -26.12 9.42
C PHE A 98 -5.04 -27.14 10.54
N VAL A 99 -5.16 -26.71 11.80
CA VAL A 99 -5.10 -27.60 12.98
C VAL A 99 -6.19 -28.67 12.92
N TRP A 100 -7.41 -28.30 12.55
CA TRP A 100 -8.49 -29.26 12.36
C TRP A 100 -8.15 -30.27 11.26
N SER A 101 -7.66 -29.82 10.10
CA SER A 101 -7.26 -30.69 8.99
C SER A 101 -6.17 -31.67 9.42
N LEU A 102 -5.19 -31.22 10.19
CA LEU A 102 -4.13 -32.08 10.75
C LEU A 102 -4.70 -33.13 11.70
N GLN A 103 -5.57 -32.72 12.63
CA GLN A 103 -6.23 -33.65 13.55
C GLN A 103 -7.04 -34.72 12.82
N GLN A 104 -7.76 -34.34 11.75
CA GLN A 104 -8.49 -35.31 10.94
C GLN A 104 -7.54 -36.28 10.23
N HIS A 105 -6.46 -35.77 9.64
CA HIS A 105 -5.47 -36.61 8.98
C HIS A 105 -4.86 -37.63 9.96
N THR A 106 -4.46 -37.21 11.16
CA THR A 106 -3.92 -38.11 12.19
C THR A 106 -4.93 -39.19 12.61
N ARG A 107 -6.23 -38.88 12.64
CA ARG A 107 -7.28 -39.89 12.93
C ARG A 107 -7.41 -40.93 11.82
N THR A 108 -7.33 -40.49 10.56
CA THR A 108 -7.47 -41.37 9.39
C THR A 108 -6.19 -42.13 9.03
N ASP A 109 -5.02 -41.57 9.33
CA ASP A 109 -3.70 -42.12 9.02
C ASP A 109 -2.83 -42.18 10.27
N LYS A 110 -3.22 -43.04 11.22
CA LYS A 110 -2.54 -43.21 12.52
C LYS A 110 -1.10 -43.73 12.41
N LYS A 111 -0.76 -44.40 11.30
CA LYS A 111 0.57 -45.00 11.08
C LYS A 111 1.44 -44.21 10.10
N GLY A 112 0.94 -43.07 9.58
CA GLY A 112 1.68 -42.21 8.65
C GLY A 112 1.92 -42.85 7.28
N ALA A 113 1.11 -43.83 6.89
CA ALA A 113 1.30 -44.60 5.65
C ALA A 113 1.12 -43.72 4.38
N ARG A 114 0.42 -42.58 4.50
CA ARG A 114 0.19 -41.65 3.38
C ARG A 114 1.12 -40.44 3.43
N GLY A 115 2.07 -40.37 4.37
CA GLY A 115 3.13 -39.36 4.40
C GLY A 115 2.65 -37.90 4.38
N GLY A 116 1.41 -37.62 4.78
CA GLY A 116 0.84 -36.27 4.71
C GLY A 116 0.31 -35.86 3.33
N GLN A 117 0.25 -36.75 2.33
CA GLN A 117 -0.43 -36.49 1.06
C GLN A 117 -1.92 -36.23 1.32
N GLY A 118 -2.33 -34.96 1.23
CA GLY A 118 -3.71 -34.52 1.41
C GLY A 118 -3.97 -33.62 2.62
N VAL A 119 -2.96 -33.32 3.44
CA VAL A 119 -3.08 -32.30 4.50
C VAL A 119 -3.12 -30.90 3.85
N GLY A 120 -4.22 -30.17 3.99
CA GLY A 120 -4.33 -28.75 3.62
C GLY A 120 -4.77 -28.42 2.18
N TYR A 121 -4.76 -29.37 1.24
CA TYR A 121 -4.98 -29.04 -0.19
C TYR A 121 -6.43 -28.66 -0.56
N ARG A 122 -7.44 -29.04 0.24
CA ARG A 122 -8.84 -28.65 -0.05
C ARG A 122 -9.20 -27.22 0.32
N ASN A 123 -8.48 -26.57 1.25
CA ASN A 123 -8.79 -25.20 1.68
C ASN A 123 -7.82 -24.13 1.15
N MET A 124 -6.65 -24.50 0.63
CA MET A 124 -5.75 -23.51 -0.01
C MET A 124 -6.23 -23.06 -1.40
N GLY A 125 -7.15 -23.80 -2.04
CA GLY A 125 -7.80 -23.37 -3.28
C GLY A 125 -8.63 -22.09 -3.14
N CYS A 126 -8.90 -21.65 -1.90
CA CYS A 126 -9.67 -20.43 -1.61
C CYS A 126 -8.80 -19.19 -1.35
N MET A 127 -7.47 -19.33 -1.32
CA MET A 127 -6.55 -18.23 -0.98
C MET A 127 -6.10 -17.38 -2.17
N ALA A 128 -6.28 -17.85 -3.40
CA ALA A 128 -6.09 -17.05 -4.60
C ALA A 128 -7.41 -16.34 -4.95
N ARG A 129 -7.51 -15.03 -4.68
CA ARG A 129 -8.69 -14.24 -5.12
C ARG A 129 -8.68 -13.99 -6.63
N ASN A 130 -7.60 -14.36 -7.32
CA ASN A 130 -7.32 -14.11 -8.73
C ASN A 130 -6.25 -15.08 -9.25
N SER A 131 -6.31 -15.41 -10.54
CA SER A 131 -5.47 -16.43 -11.21
C SER A 131 -3.97 -16.19 -11.12
N THR A 132 -3.55 -14.94 -10.87
CA THR A 132 -2.14 -14.56 -10.69
C THR A 132 -1.54 -15.05 -9.37
N ASP A 133 -2.35 -15.15 -8.31
CA ASP A 133 -1.89 -15.66 -7.01
C ASP A 133 -1.61 -17.17 -7.09
N TYR A 134 -2.33 -17.88 -7.97
CA TYR A 134 -2.12 -19.30 -8.27
C TYR A 134 -0.74 -19.58 -8.88
N GLN A 135 -0.29 -18.70 -9.79
CA GLN A 135 1.02 -18.81 -10.45
C GLN A 135 2.20 -18.56 -9.49
N TYR A 136 2.00 -17.76 -8.44
CA TYR A 136 3.03 -17.51 -7.44
C TYR A 136 3.20 -18.72 -6.50
N CYS A 137 2.10 -19.37 -6.11
CA CYS A 137 2.13 -20.60 -5.32
C CYS A 137 2.71 -21.79 -6.09
N SER A 138 2.44 -21.92 -7.40
CA SER A 138 3.00 -23.01 -8.22
C SER A 138 4.51 -22.88 -8.43
N ARG A 139 5.03 -21.65 -8.54
CA ARG A 139 6.45 -21.40 -8.81
C ARG A 139 7.33 -21.58 -7.59
N LEU A 140 6.76 -21.45 -6.39
CA LEU A 140 7.43 -21.68 -5.11
C LEU A 140 7.35 -23.13 -4.62
N GLY A 141 6.77 -24.05 -5.41
CA GLY A 141 6.67 -25.47 -5.06
C GLY A 141 5.66 -25.76 -3.94
N TYR A 142 4.66 -24.89 -3.75
CA TYR A 142 3.57 -25.06 -2.78
C TYR A 142 2.29 -25.68 -3.42
N LEU A 143 2.39 -26.15 -4.66
CA LEU A 143 1.33 -26.90 -5.37
C LEU A 143 1.92 -28.21 -5.93
#